data_AF-A0A1W6BUN5-F1
#
_entry.id   AF-A0A1W6BUN5-F1
#
_cell.length_a   1.000
_cell.length_b   1.000
_cell.length_c   1.000
_cell.angle_alpha   90.00
_cell.angle_beta   90.00
_cell.angle_gamma   90.00
#
_symmetry.space_group_name_H-M   'P 1'
#
loop_
_entity.id
_entity.type
_entity.pdbx_description
1 polymer ?
#
loop_
_entity_poly.entity_id
_entity_poly.type
_entity_poly.pdbx_seq_one_letter_code
_entity_poly.pdbx_strand_id
1 'polypeptide(L)'
;MNKPFYKLKRFYIPCIIFIIILAVLAKLLYSPLYTIYWEANHRFEKKQESKVIEKMTLDSIPKDMIKIVDDYQPKLKDFKDLNAKMQKAIFDFKVAKLFGFEDRYYKASLQNYAKTFYLLVGNERIFFRCLNLISNLNSSEKQKYLSLRASTKDLEKQIFKEELNFIKHYDDFYNYLESIGYLDKGTEYKNAAIYLKISILSSFLLYNNQLCSFENRNLMFNQIKRSYTIFINLDPDGSKFFDKTLKENFRNYRKDISPFLEDTINKIQKALDECK
;
A
#
# COMPACT_ATOMS: atom_id res chain seq x y z
N MET A 1 -9.81 53.83 -40.61
CA MET A 1 -9.21 53.58 -39.28
C MET A 1 -9.29 52.07 -38.97
N ASN A 2 -8.24 51.29 -39.23
CA ASN A 2 -8.23 49.84 -38.97
C ASN A 2 -7.09 49.46 -38.00
N LYS A 3 -7.17 49.84 -36.71
CA LYS A 3 -6.15 49.44 -35.71
C LYS A 3 -6.62 49.12 -34.26
N PRO A 4 -7.85 48.68 -33.94
CA PRO A 4 -8.13 48.13 -32.60
C PRO A 4 -7.83 46.62 -32.51
N PHE A 5 -8.09 45.83 -33.57
CA PHE A 5 -8.01 44.37 -33.51
C PHE A 5 -6.60 43.79 -33.33
N TYR A 6 -5.56 44.42 -33.90
CA TYR A 6 -4.18 43.93 -33.78
C TYR A 6 -3.62 44.07 -32.35
N LYS A 7 -4.03 45.13 -31.63
CA LYS A 7 -3.65 45.35 -30.23
C LYS A 7 -4.35 44.36 -29.29
N LEU A 8 -5.62 44.03 -29.55
CA LEU A 8 -6.33 42.97 -28.80
C LEU A 8 -5.64 41.60 -28.97
N LYS A 9 -5.34 41.17 -30.21
CA LYS A 9 -4.69 39.86 -30.45
C LYS A 9 -3.37 39.70 -29.69
N ARG A 10 -2.56 40.76 -29.59
CA ARG A 10 -1.27 40.74 -28.86
C ARG A 10 -1.43 40.60 -27.34
N PHE A 11 -2.61 40.89 -26.79
CA PHE A 11 -2.93 40.76 -25.37
C PHE A 11 -3.65 39.43 -25.06
N TYR A 12 -4.67 39.06 -25.85
CA TYR A 12 -5.44 37.83 -25.60
C TYR A 12 -4.65 36.55 -25.88
N ILE A 13 -3.71 36.53 -26.85
CA ILE A 13 -2.90 35.34 -27.15
C ILE A 13 -2.03 34.95 -25.94
N PRO A 14 -1.22 35.85 -25.34
CA PRO A 14 -0.52 35.56 -24.09
C PRO A 14 -1.44 35.16 -22.94
N CYS A 15 -2.61 35.80 -22.78
CA CYS A 15 -3.56 35.43 -21.73
C CYS A 15 -4.12 34.02 -21.91
N ILE A 16 -4.49 33.62 -23.13
CA ILE A 16 -4.98 32.27 -23.42
C ILE A 16 -3.88 31.24 -23.17
N ILE A 17 -2.65 31.52 -23.63
CA ILE A 17 -1.49 30.66 -23.36
C ILE A 17 -1.27 30.50 -21.86
N PHE A 18 -1.34 31.60 -21.10
CA PHE A 18 -1.21 31.58 -19.65
C PHE A 18 -2.30 30.74 -18.96
N ILE A 19 -3.56 30.87 -19.39
CA ILE A 19 -4.66 30.04 -18.86
C ILE A 19 -4.42 28.56 -19.16
N ILE A 20 -3.97 28.22 -20.36
CA ILE A 20 -3.63 26.83 -20.72
C ILE A 20 -2.50 26.30 -19.84
N ILE A 21 -1.44 27.09 -19.63
CA ILE A 21 -0.33 26.72 -18.75
C ILE A 21 -0.84 26.48 -17.32
N LEU A 22 -1.66 27.37 -16.78
CA LEU A 22 -2.25 27.20 -15.45
C LEU A 22 -3.13 25.94 -15.35
N ALA A 23 -3.95 25.67 -16.36
CA ALA A 23 -4.80 24.48 -16.38
C ALA A 23 -3.97 23.18 -16.43
N VAL A 24 -2.90 23.17 -17.23
CA VAL A 24 -1.95 22.05 -17.29
C VAL A 24 -1.23 21.89 -15.95
N LEU A 25 -0.73 22.98 -15.36
CA LEU A 25 -0.08 22.97 -14.05
C LEU A 25 -1.00 22.43 -12.96
N ALA A 26 -2.25 22.90 -12.90
CA ALA A 26 -3.24 22.43 -11.94
C ALA A 26 -3.46 20.92 -12.09
N LYS A 27 -3.64 20.41 -13.31
CA LYS A 27 -3.83 18.98 -13.57
C LYS A 27 -2.61 18.13 -13.20
N LEU A 28 -1.40 18.63 -13.48
CA LEU A 28 -0.14 17.96 -13.15
C LEU A 28 0.08 17.89 -11.63
N LEU A 29 -0.11 19.01 -10.93
CA LEU A 29 0.15 19.14 -9.50
C LEU A 29 -0.94 18.56 -8.62
N TYR A 30 -2.18 18.44 -9.12
CA TYR A 30 -3.33 17.99 -8.31
C TYR A 30 -3.06 16.64 -7.66
N SER A 31 -2.62 15.64 -8.41
CA SER A 31 -2.42 14.26 -7.94
C SER A 31 -1.32 14.13 -6.87
N PRO A 32 -0.09 14.64 -7.10
CA PRO A 32 0.94 14.56 -6.07
C PRO A 32 0.63 15.42 -4.84
N LEU A 33 0.03 16.61 -5.01
CA LEU A 33 -0.38 17.44 -3.87
C LEU A 33 -1.54 16.82 -3.08
N TYR A 34 -2.51 16.21 -3.75
CA TYR A 34 -3.60 15.50 -3.10
C TYR A 34 -3.08 14.30 -2.29
N THR A 35 -2.08 13.58 -2.79
CA THR A 35 -1.43 12.48 -2.05
C THR A 35 -0.80 12.98 -0.75
N ILE A 36 -0.12 14.14 -0.79
CA ILE A 36 0.47 14.78 0.40
C ILE A 36 -0.63 15.26 1.36
N TYR A 37 -1.67 15.92 0.84
CA TYR A 37 -2.79 16.41 1.63
C TYR A 37 -3.54 15.28 2.34
N TRP A 38 -3.72 14.13 1.67
CA TRP A 38 -4.42 12.98 2.24
C TRP A 38 -3.65 12.38 3.44
N GLU A 39 -2.31 12.34 3.39
CA GLU A 39 -1.46 11.92 4.54
C GLU A 39 -1.74 12.79 5.78
N ALA A 40 -1.79 14.10 5.58
CA ALA A 40 -1.90 15.07 6.66
C ALA A 40 -3.25 14.99 7.39
N ASN A 41 -4.33 14.63 6.68
CA ASN A 41 -5.70 14.83 7.19
C ASN A 41 -6.50 13.54 7.44
N HIS A 42 -6.20 12.40 6.79
CA HIS A 42 -7.04 11.19 6.88
C HIS A 42 -6.37 10.01 7.61
N ARG A 43 -5.19 10.23 8.22
CA ARG A 43 -4.44 9.20 8.94
C ARG A 43 -5.18 8.63 10.16
N PHE A 44 -6.14 9.38 10.72
CA PHE A 44 -6.79 9.03 11.99
C PHE A 44 -8.10 8.23 11.83
N GLU A 45 -8.92 8.52 10.82
CA GLU A 45 -10.22 7.86 10.63
C GLU A 45 -10.07 6.35 10.34
N LYS A 46 -9.17 5.97 9.42
CA LYS A 46 -8.96 4.56 9.07
C LYS A 46 -8.24 3.73 10.16
N LYS A 47 -7.48 4.37 11.05
CA LYS A 47 -6.82 3.69 12.18
C LYS A 47 -7.86 3.20 13.21
N GLN A 48 -9.00 3.88 13.29
CA GLN A 48 -10.09 3.52 14.19
C GLN A 48 -10.87 2.31 13.65
N GLU A 49 -11.14 2.25 12.34
CA GLU A 49 -11.76 1.09 11.68
C GLU A 49 -10.89 -0.18 11.79
N SER A 50 -9.58 -0.06 11.61
CA SER A 50 -8.66 -1.20 11.73
C SER A 50 -8.56 -1.75 13.16
N LYS A 51 -8.61 -0.89 14.19
CA LYS A 51 -8.63 -1.33 15.59
C LYS A 51 -9.89 -2.10 15.96
N VAL A 52 -11.02 -1.81 15.30
CA VAL A 52 -12.27 -2.54 15.51
C VAL A 52 -12.15 -3.96 14.95
N ILE A 53 -11.57 -4.09 13.76
CA ILE A 53 -11.39 -5.38 13.08
C ILE A 53 -10.29 -6.24 13.75
N GLU A 54 -9.18 -5.64 14.19
CA GLU A 54 -8.10 -6.33 14.91
C GLU A 54 -8.54 -6.82 16.29
N LYS A 55 -9.43 -6.09 16.99
CA LYS A 55 -10.05 -6.57 18.23
C LYS A 55 -11.02 -7.73 18.01
N MET A 56 -11.67 -7.80 16.85
CA MET A 56 -12.63 -8.86 16.53
C MET A 56 -11.96 -10.20 16.17
N THR A 57 -10.68 -10.19 15.75
CA THR A 57 -9.95 -11.40 15.35
C THR A 57 -9.23 -12.15 16.48
N LEU A 58 -9.06 -11.52 17.65
CA LEU A 58 -8.34 -12.12 18.78
C LEU A 58 -9.17 -13.11 19.59
N ASP A 59 -10.52 -13.04 19.58
CA ASP A 59 -11.40 -13.85 20.45
C ASP A 59 -12.65 -14.44 19.75
N SER A 60 -12.64 -14.61 18.42
CA SER A 60 -13.90 -14.77 17.67
C SER A 60 -14.70 -16.05 18.02
N ILE A 61 -15.75 -15.87 18.83
CA ILE A 61 -16.89 -16.78 18.95
C ILE A 61 -17.69 -16.69 17.63
N PRO A 62 -18.38 -17.75 17.16
CA PRO A 62 -19.15 -17.72 15.91
C PRO A 62 -20.09 -16.51 15.72
N LYS A 63 -20.60 -15.94 16.81
CA LYS A 63 -21.44 -14.72 16.78
C LYS A 63 -20.68 -13.48 16.29
N ASP A 64 -19.42 -13.31 16.69
CA ASP A 64 -18.61 -12.17 16.27
C ASP A 64 -18.21 -12.29 14.80
N MET A 65 -17.93 -13.52 14.33
CA MET A 65 -17.67 -13.77 12.91
C MET A 65 -18.87 -13.41 12.03
N ILE A 66 -20.09 -13.79 12.45
CA ILE A 66 -21.33 -13.48 11.73
C ILE A 66 -21.49 -11.98 11.60
N LYS A 67 -21.28 -11.25 12.71
CA LYS A 67 -21.33 -9.79 12.71
C LYS A 67 -20.33 -9.17 11.74
N ILE A 68 -19.09 -9.67 11.68
CA ILE A 68 -18.09 -9.18 10.71
C ILE A 68 -18.58 -9.33 9.27
N VAL A 69 -19.14 -10.49 8.92
CA VAL A 69 -19.60 -10.79 7.55
C VAL A 69 -20.84 -9.96 7.19
N ASP A 70 -21.73 -9.72 8.16
CA ASP A 70 -22.94 -8.93 7.93
C ASP A 70 -22.65 -7.41 7.89
N ASP A 71 -21.69 -6.92 8.68
CA ASP A 71 -21.37 -5.49 8.79
C ASP A 71 -20.37 -5.01 7.72
N TYR A 72 -19.59 -5.90 7.11
CA TYR A 72 -18.53 -5.53 6.18
C TYR A 72 -18.45 -6.47 4.98
N GLN A 73 -18.39 -5.88 3.78
CA GLN A 73 -18.03 -6.59 2.55
C GLN A 73 -16.92 -5.83 1.80
N PRO A 74 -15.83 -6.51 1.37
CA PRO A 74 -14.77 -5.90 0.58
C PRO A 74 -15.29 -5.30 -0.73
N LYS A 75 -14.77 -4.14 -1.11
CA LYS A 75 -15.15 -3.45 -2.36
C LYS A 75 -14.01 -3.47 -3.35
N LEU A 76 -14.22 -4.08 -4.51
CA LEU A 76 -13.23 -4.11 -5.60
C LEU A 76 -12.75 -2.69 -6.00
N LYS A 77 -13.64 -1.70 -5.94
CA LYS A 77 -13.33 -0.31 -6.28
C LYS A 77 -12.19 0.25 -5.42
N ASP A 78 -12.09 -0.13 -4.15
CA ASP A 78 -11.07 0.38 -3.24
C ASP A 78 -9.68 -0.13 -3.62
N PHE A 79 -9.58 -1.40 -4.03
CA PHE A 79 -8.34 -1.97 -4.56
C PHE A 79 -7.95 -1.37 -5.91
N LYS A 80 -8.92 -1.16 -6.82
CA LYS A 80 -8.69 -0.50 -8.11
C LYS A 80 -8.19 0.94 -7.96
N ASP A 81 -8.79 1.71 -7.04
CA ASP A 81 -8.37 3.08 -6.75
C ASP A 81 -6.94 3.13 -6.18
N LEU A 82 -6.63 2.24 -5.23
CA LEU A 82 -5.28 2.13 -4.68
C LEU A 82 -4.25 1.73 -5.75
N ASN A 83 -4.60 0.76 -6.60
CA ASN A 83 -3.75 0.30 -7.68
C ASN A 83 -3.48 1.41 -8.71
N ALA A 84 -4.51 2.18 -9.10
CA ALA A 84 -4.37 3.33 -9.99
C ALA A 84 -3.45 4.42 -9.43
N LYS A 85 -3.52 4.68 -8.12
CA LYS A 85 -2.61 5.61 -7.42
C LYS A 85 -1.17 5.12 -7.47
N MET A 86 -0.94 3.83 -7.18
CA MET A 86 0.39 3.23 -7.22
C MET A 86 0.98 3.23 -8.64
N GLN A 87 0.17 2.91 -9.65
CA GLN A 87 0.58 2.96 -11.06
C GLN A 87 1.07 4.35 -11.48
N LYS A 88 0.46 5.41 -10.93
CA LYS A 88 0.83 6.80 -11.21
C LYS A 88 2.01 7.30 -10.38
N ALA A 89 2.48 6.54 -9.38
CA ALA A 89 3.46 7.01 -8.41
C ALA A 89 4.77 7.50 -9.03
N ILE A 90 5.27 6.81 -10.07
CA ILE A 90 6.47 7.25 -10.80
C ILE A 90 6.25 8.62 -11.47
N PHE A 91 5.11 8.81 -12.12
CA PHE A 91 4.78 10.06 -12.79
C PHE A 91 4.63 11.21 -11.77
N ASP A 92 3.85 10.97 -10.73
CA ASP A 92 3.61 11.96 -9.67
C ASP A 92 4.91 12.31 -8.92
N PHE A 93 5.81 11.35 -8.72
CA PHE A 93 7.14 11.59 -8.17
C PHE A 93 7.98 12.46 -9.11
N LYS A 94 7.97 12.21 -10.42
CA LYS A 94 8.69 13.04 -11.41
C LYS A 94 8.17 14.48 -11.38
N VAL A 95 6.86 14.68 -11.29
CA VAL A 95 6.25 16.00 -11.11
C VAL A 95 6.72 16.61 -9.79
N ALA A 96 6.62 15.91 -8.67
CA ALA A 96 7.05 16.40 -7.37
C ALA A 96 8.53 16.83 -7.37
N LYS A 97 9.40 16.06 -8.05
CA LYS A 97 10.82 16.37 -8.22
C LYS A 97 11.04 17.62 -9.08
N LEU A 98 10.28 17.80 -10.16
CA LEU A 98 10.35 19.00 -11.00
C LEU A 98 10.06 20.28 -10.21
N PHE A 99 9.18 20.19 -9.21
CA PHE A 99 8.76 21.32 -8.37
C PHE A 99 9.42 21.34 -6.98
N GLY A 100 10.39 20.46 -6.71
CA GLY A 100 11.21 20.47 -5.49
C GLY A 100 10.50 20.02 -4.21
N PHE A 101 9.45 19.20 -4.31
CA PHE A 101 8.73 18.65 -3.16
C PHE A 101 8.70 17.11 -3.13
N GLU A 102 9.63 16.45 -3.82
CA GLU A 102 9.68 15.00 -3.94
C GLU A 102 9.83 14.29 -2.61
N ASP A 103 10.56 14.86 -1.64
CA ASP A 103 10.76 14.24 -0.32
C ASP A 103 9.46 14.16 0.48
N ARG A 104 8.57 15.16 0.35
CA ARG A 104 7.24 15.13 0.95
C ARG A 104 6.35 14.12 0.24
N TYR A 105 6.38 14.10 -1.09
CA TYR A 105 5.61 13.15 -1.88
C TYR A 105 6.04 11.69 -1.59
N TYR A 106 7.34 11.42 -1.52
CA TYR A 106 7.89 10.11 -1.23
C TYR A 106 7.43 9.59 0.14
N LYS A 107 7.55 10.41 1.20
CA LYS A 107 7.08 10.05 2.54
C LYS A 107 5.57 9.77 2.54
N ALA A 108 4.79 10.65 1.92
CA ALA A 108 3.34 10.52 1.84
C ALA A 108 2.90 9.28 1.07
N SER A 109 3.42 9.09 -0.15
CA SER A 109 3.05 7.98 -1.03
C SER A 109 3.40 6.63 -0.41
N LEU A 110 4.63 6.45 0.07
CA LEU A 110 5.06 5.21 0.71
C LEU A 110 4.22 4.87 1.92
N GLN A 111 4.01 5.83 2.84
CA GLN A 111 3.23 5.57 4.04
C GLN A 111 1.76 5.34 3.73
N ASN A 112 1.15 6.16 2.89
CA ASN A 112 -0.29 6.10 2.63
C ASN A 112 -0.68 4.87 1.84
N TYR A 113 0.03 4.58 0.75
CA TYR A 113 -0.33 3.50 -0.14
C TYR A 113 -0.10 2.16 0.54
N ALA A 114 1.02 1.98 1.24
CA ALA A 114 1.28 0.75 1.98
C ALA A 114 0.31 0.56 3.16
N LYS A 115 0.04 1.59 3.98
CA LYS A 115 -0.96 1.51 5.06
C LYS A 115 -2.35 1.16 4.53
N THR A 116 -2.75 1.78 3.42
CA THR A 116 -4.05 1.49 2.79
C THR A 116 -4.08 0.06 2.27
N PHE A 117 -2.99 -0.41 1.65
CA PHE A 117 -2.87 -1.79 1.22
C PHE A 117 -3.03 -2.77 2.39
N TYR A 118 -2.30 -2.58 3.49
CA TYR A 118 -2.42 -3.43 4.67
C TYR A 118 -3.83 -3.50 5.22
N LEU A 119 -4.51 -2.36 5.29
CA LEU A 119 -5.86 -2.28 5.81
C LEU A 119 -6.85 -2.99 4.87
N LEU A 120 -6.76 -2.76 3.56
CA LEU A 120 -7.64 -3.39 2.59
C LEU A 120 -7.43 -4.90 2.56
N VAL A 121 -6.18 -5.37 2.45
CA VAL A 121 -5.84 -6.79 2.45
C VAL A 121 -6.24 -7.43 3.77
N GLY A 122 -5.89 -6.83 4.92
CA GLY A 122 -6.25 -7.38 6.23
C GLY A 122 -7.76 -7.57 6.39
N ASN A 123 -8.54 -6.55 6.08
CA ASN A 123 -10.00 -6.60 6.19
C ASN A 123 -10.62 -7.63 5.23
N GLU A 124 -10.12 -7.69 4.00
CA GLU A 124 -10.60 -8.64 3.01
C GLU A 124 -10.31 -10.09 3.42
N ARG A 125 -9.11 -10.37 3.92
CA ARG A 125 -8.74 -11.72 4.36
C ARG A 125 -9.56 -12.16 5.55
N ILE A 126 -9.82 -11.25 6.50
CA ILE A 126 -10.69 -11.51 7.65
C ILE A 126 -12.11 -11.84 7.20
N PHE A 127 -12.67 -11.05 6.29
CA PHE A 127 -14.01 -11.29 5.73
C PHE A 127 -14.11 -12.68 5.09
N PHE A 128 -13.21 -13.02 4.16
CA PHE A 128 -13.29 -14.32 3.47
C PHE A 128 -12.99 -15.50 4.38
N ARG A 129 -12.10 -15.33 5.37
CA ARG A 129 -11.86 -16.35 6.40
C ARG A 129 -13.12 -16.61 7.23
N CYS A 130 -13.77 -15.56 7.73
CA CYS A 130 -15.01 -15.67 8.51
C CYS A 130 -16.13 -16.29 7.67
N LEU A 131 -16.30 -15.82 6.43
CA LEU A 131 -17.29 -16.35 5.50
C LEU A 131 -17.08 -17.84 5.25
N ASN A 132 -15.85 -18.29 4.97
CA ASN A 132 -15.53 -19.70 4.80
C ASN A 132 -15.85 -20.53 6.05
N LEU A 133 -15.52 -20.04 7.24
CA LEU A 133 -15.79 -20.74 8.50
C LEU A 133 -17.29 -20.88 8.75
N ILE A 134 -18.06 -19.79 8.64
CA ILE A 134 -19.50 -19.79 8.93
C ILE A 134 -20.28 -20.61 7.90
N SER A 135 -19.91 -20.55 6.62
CA SER A 135 -20.52 -21.39 5.58
C SER A 135 -20.39 -22.91 5.89
N ASN A 136 -19.39 -23.29 6.68
CA ASN A 136 -19.16 -24.68 7.11
C ASN A 136 -19.81 -25.02 8.46
N LEU A 137 -20.29 -24.04 9.24
CA LEU A 137 -20.96 -24.29 10.52
C LEU A 137 -22.38 -24.85 10.31
N ASN A 138 -22.82 -25.69 11.26
CA ASN A 138 -24.19 -26.19 11.28
C ASN A 138 -25.11 -25.16 11.95
N SER A 139 -25.62 -24.19 11.17
CA SER A 139 -26.50 -23.12 11.63
C SER A 139 -27.78 -23.03 10.78
N SER A 140 -28.85 -22.45 11.33
CA SER A 140 -30.07 -22.14 10.58
C SER A 140 -29.84 -21.19 9.41
N GLU A 141 -28.78 -20.37 9.49
CA GLU A 141 -28.38 -19.40 8.46
C GLU A 141 -27.39 -19.96 7.43
N LYS A 142 -27.03 -21.26 7.51
CA LYS A 142 -26.02 -21.87 6.62
C LYS A 142 -26.26 -21.58 5.14
N GLN A 143 -27.50 -21.66 4.67
CA GLN A 143 -27.83 -21.41 3.25
C GLN A 143 -27.59 -19.95 2.83
N LYS A 144 -27.83 -18.98 3.74
CA LYS A 144 -27.52 -17.55 3.50
C LYS A 144 -26.03 -17.39 3.20
N TYR A 145 -25.15 -17.91 4.07
CA TYR A 145 -23.71 -17.75 3.91
C TYR A 145 -23.11 -18.62 2.80
N LEU A 146 -23.69 -19.79 2.49
CA LEU A 146 -23.30 -20.56 1.31
C LEU A 146 -23.59 -19.81 0.01
N SER A 147 -24.78 -19.19 -0.09
CA SER A 147 -25.15 -18.34 -1.23
C SER A 147 -24.22 -17.13 -1.34
N LEU A 148 -23.93 -16.45 -0.21
CA LEU A 148 -22.99 -15.33 -0.18
C LEU A 148 -21.57 -15.76 -0.58
N ARG A 149 -21.11 -16.94 -0.16
CA ARG A 149 -19.80 -17.46 -0.55
C ARG A 149 -19.72 -17.74 -2.05
N ALA A 150 -20.78 -18.32 -2.62
CA ALA A 150 -20.87 -18.57 -4.06
C ALA A 150 -20.86 -17.25 -4.85
N SER A 151 -21.63 -16.25 -4.43
CA SER A 151 -21.74 -14.96 -5.13
C SER A 151 -20.47 -14.09 -5.02
N THR A 152 -19.67 -14.26 -3.97
CA THR A 152 -18.44 -13.48 -3.73
C THR A 152 -17.16 -14.12 -4.26
N LYS A 153 -17.23 -15.31 -4.86
CA LYS A 153 -16.05 -16.03 -5.38
C LYS A 153 -15.32 -15.27 -6.48
N ASP A 154 -16.07 -14.63 -7.39
CA ASP A 154 -15.46 -13.83 -8.46
C ASP A 154 -14.84 -12.53 -7.92
N LEU A 155 -15.47 -11.93 -6.90
CA LEU A 155 -14.95 -10.75 -6.21
C LEU A 155 -13.58 -11.04 -5.57
N GLU A 156 -13.44 -12.15 -4.83
CA GLU A 156 -12.16 -12.57 -4.22
C GLU A 156 -11.05 -12.71 -5.28
N LYS A 157 -11.38 -13.33 -6.42
CA LYS A 157 -10.43 -13.50 -7.54
C LYS A 157 -10.03 -12.16 -8.16
N GLN A 158 -10.97 -11.25 -8.33
CA GLN A 158 -10.69 -9.91 -8.87
C GLN A 158 -9.83 -9.09 -7.89
N ILE A 159 -10.13 -9.13 -6.59
CA ILE A 159 -9.32 -8.45 -5.56
C ILE A 159 -7.89 -8.99 -5.56
N PHE A 160 -7.72 -10.32 -5.55
CA PHE A 160 -6.40 -10.95 -5.61
C PHE A 160 -5.57 -10.46 -6.80
N LYS A 161 -6.20 -10.27 -7.97
CA LYS A 161 -5.52 -9.71 -9.15
C LYS A 161 -5.09 -8.25 -8.93
N GLU A 162 -5.92 -7.42 -8.32
CA GLU A 162 -5.56 -6.03 -8.03
C GLU A 162 -4.45 -5.94 -6.97
N GLU A 163 -4.40 -6.84 -5.99
CA GLU A 163 -3.31 -6.92 -5.03
C GLU A 163 -1.97 -7.23 -5.72
N LEU A 164 -1.96 -8.20 -6.65
CA LEU A 164 -0.77 -8.52 -7.45
C LEU A 164 -0.32 -7.34 -8.32
N ASN A 165 -1.26 -6.63 -8.94
CA ASN A 165 -0.94 -5.43 -9.72
C ASN A 165 -0.31 -4.35 -8.85
N PHE A 166 -0.85 -4.13 -7.64
CA PHE A 166 -0.30 -3.18 -6.70
C PHE A 166 1.14 -3.53 -6.31
N ILE A 167 1.41 -4.80 -5.98
CA ILE A 167 2.75 -5.30 -5.67
C ILE A 167 3.72 -5.02 -6.82
N LYS A 168 3.29 -5.30 -8.05
CA LYS A 168 4.09 -5.03 -9.25
C LYS A 168 4.39 -3.54 -9.40
N HIS A 169 3.40 -2.67 -9.30
CA HIS A 169 3.61 -1.23 -9.42
C HIS A 169 4.47 -0.66 -8.29
N TYR A 170 4.37 -1.23 -7.09
CA TYR A 170 5.28 -0.90 -6.01
C TYR A 170 6.73 -1.28 -6.33
N ASP A 171 6.96 -2.47 -6.88
CA ASP A 171 8.30 -2.91 -7.30
C ASP A 171 8.85 -2.01 -8.42
N ASP A 172 8.03 -1.67 -9.41
CA ASP A 172 8.40 -0.72 -10.47
C ASP A 172 8.80 0.64 -9.88
N PHE A 173 8.06 1.15 -8.91
CA PHE A 173 8.37 2.40 -8.24
C PHE A 173 9.66 2.31 -7.42
N TYR A 174 9.86 1.24 -6.65
CA TYR A 174 11.10 0.98 -5.91
C TYR A 174 12.30 0.97 -6.86
N ASN A 175 12.23 0.18 -7.93
CA ASN A 175 13.30 0.04 -8.92
C ASN A 175 13.57 1.37 -9.62
N TYR A 176 12.54 2.17 -9.90
CA TYR A 176 12.70 3.53 -10.42
C TYR A 176 13.48 4.42 -9.45
N LEU A 177 13.09 4.48 -8.18
CA LEU A 177 13.77 5.30 -7.17
C LEU A 177 15.23 4.88 -6.96
N GLU A 178 15.50 3.58 -6.99
CA GLU A 178 16.87 3.05 -6.94
C GLU A 178 17.67 3.46 -8.18
N SER A 179 17.12 3.29 -9.39
CA SER A 179 17.82 3.60 -10.64
C SER A 179 18.24 5.06 -10.79
N ILE A 180 17.50 5.99 -10.19
CA ILE A 180 17.82 7.42 -10.21
C ILE A 180 18.68 7.86 -9.01
N GLY A 181 19.16 6.92 -8.20
CA GLY A 181 19.95 7.17 -6.98
C GLY A 181 19.19 7.89 -5.87
N TYR A 182 17.85 7.94 -5.92
CA TYR A 182 17.07 8.68 -4.95
C TYR A 182 17.11 8.02 -3.56
N LEU A 183 17.11 6.69 -3.52
CA LEU A 183 17.22 5.95 -2.26
C LEU A 183 18.59 6.11 -1.59
N ASP A 184 19.61 6.55 -2.33
CA ASP A 184 20.96 6.75 -1.79
C ASP A 184 21.13 8.14 -1.14
N LYS A 185 20.10 9.01 -1.18
CA LYS A 185 20.07 10.30 -0.45
C LYS A 185 20.30 10.12 1.06
N GLY A 186 19.82 9.01 1.63
CA GLY A 186 19.88 8.75 3.07
C GLY A 186 19.48 7.33 3.39
N THR A 187 20.03 6.77 4.47
CA THR A 187 19.79 5.36 4.81
C THR A 187 18.37 5.13 5.31
N GLU A 188 17.73 6.15 5.90
CA GLU A 188 16.32 6.19 6.23
C GLU A 188 15.40 5.99 5.02
N TYR A 189 15.75 6.54 3.85
CA TYR A 189 14.95 6.40 2.63
C TYR A 189 14.99 4.96 2.15
N LYS A 190 16.19 4.44 1.91
CA LYS A 190 16.36 3.05 1.47
C LYS A 190 15.77 2.05 2.47
N ASN A 191 15.91 2.31 3.78
CA ASN A 191 15.29 1.49 4.81
C ASN A 191 13.76 1.49 4.78
N ALA A 192 13.13 2.66 4.67
CA ALA A 192 11.69 2.75 4.59
C ALA A 192 11.14 2.01 3.35
N ALA A 193 11.81 2.18 2.20
CA ALA A 193 11.41 1.51 0.96
C ALA A 193 11.53 -0.02 1.05
N ILE A 194 12.62 -0.53 1.62
CA ILE A 194 12.84 -1.98 1.79
C ILE A 194 11.86 -2.56 2.82
N TYR A 195 11.66 -1.88 3.96
CA TYR A 195 10.71 -2.31 4.99
C TYR A 195 9.30 -2.47 4.41
N LEU A 196 8.87 -1.51 3.59
CA LEU A 196 7.57 -1.57 2.94
C LEU A 196 7.51 -2.66 1.87
N LYS A 197 8.59 -2.88 1.11
CA LYS A 197 8.68 -4.00 0.16
C LYS A 197 8.47 -5.35 0.85
N ILE A 198 9.17 -5.58 1.96
CA ILE A 198 9.03 -6.77 2.79
C ILE A 198 7.61 -6.90 3.30
N SER A 199 7.09 -5.83 3.90
CA SER A 199 5.80 -5.86 4.58
C SER A 199 4.64 -6.07 3.60
N ILE A 200 4.63 -5.40 2.43
CA ILE A 200 3.60 -5.57 1.37
C ILE A 200 3.53 -7.04 0.93
N LEU A 201 4.68 -7.62 0.58
CA LEU A 201 4.77 -9.02 0.16
C LEU A 201 4.35 -9.98 1.29
N SER A 202 4.78 -9.69 2.52
CA SER A 202 4.47 -10.52 3.68
C SER A 202 2.97 -10.55 3.99
N SER A 203 2.30 -9.39 3.95
CA SER A 203 0.85 -9.31 4.16
C SER A 203 0.07 -10.02 3.06
N PHE A 204 0.56 -9.98 1.82
CA PHE A 204 -0.05 -10.72 0.73
C PHE A 204 0.03 -12.24 0.93
N LEU A 205 1.16 -12.77 1.47
CA LEU A 205 1.37 -14.20 1.66
C LEU A 205 0.74 -14.77 2.94
N LEU A 206 0.92 -14.12 4.10
CA LEU A 206 0.56 -14.68 5.42
C LEU A 206 -0.91 -15.09 5.56
N TYR A 207 -1.81 -14.38 4.89
CA TYR A 207 -3.25 -14.55 5.08
C TYR A 207 -3.95 -15.02 3.81
N ASN A 208 -3.20 -15.49 2.81
CA ASN A 208 -3.76 -15.87 1.54
C ASN A 208 -4.41 -17.26 1.62
N ASN A 209 -5.74 -17.31 1.51
CA ASN A 209 -6.45 -18.60 1.39
C ASN A 209 -6.03 -19.38 0.14
N GLN A 210 -5.45 -18.71 -0.85
CA GLN A 210 -4.92 -19.28 -2.09
C GLN A 210 -3.39 -19.46 -2.04
N LEU A 211 -2.76 -19.37 -0.86
CA LEU A 211 -1.30 -19.44 -0.73
C LEU A 211 -0.75 -20.70 -1.40
N CYS A 212 -1.31 -21.87 -1.12
CA CYS A 212 -0.80 -23.15 -1.63
C CYS A 212 -1.01 -23.33 -3.14
N SER A 213 -2.07 -22.74 -3.71
CA SER A 213 -2.35 -22.77 -5.15
C SER A 213 -1.67 -21.64 -5.92
N PHE A 214 -1.12 -20.65 -5.23
CA PHE A 214 -0.41 -19.54 -5.86
C PHE A 214 0.97 -19.99 -6.37
N GLU A 215 1.13 -19.99 -7.68
CA GLU A 215 2.33 -20.45 -8.38
C GLU A 215 3.60 -19.69 -7.96
N ASN A 216 3.51 -18.37 -7.82
CA ASN A 216 4.66 -17.50 -7.54
C ASN A 216 4.98 -17.32 -6.05
N ARG A 217 4.38 -18.12 -5.15
CA ARG A 217 4.57 -17.99 -3.69
C ARG A 217 6.04 -18.08 -3.26
N ASN A 218 6.78 -19.04 -3.83
CA ASN A 218 8.20 -19.26 -3.52
C ASN A 218 9.08 -18.13 -4.07
N LEU A 219 8.73 -17.60 -5.25
CA LEU A 219 9.43 -16.47 -5.84
C LEU A 219 9.28 -15.22 -4.95
N MET A 220 8.04 -14.89 -4.56
CA MET A 220 7.77 -13.76 -3.66
C MET A 220 8.45 -13.94 -2.30
N PHE A 221 8.42 -15.15 -1.74
CA PHE A 221 9.06 -15.42 -0.47
C PHE A 221 10.59 -15.29 -0.54
N ASN A 222 11.21 -15.70 -1.65
CA ASN A 222 12.63 -15.45 -1.89
C ASN A 222 12.95 -13.95 -2.02
N GLN A 223 12.06 -13.16 -2.62
CA GLN A 223 12.20 -11.71 -2.66
C GLN A 223 12.14 -11.11 -1.24
N ILE A 224 11.21 -11.56 -0.39
CA ILE A 224 11.15 -11.17 1.02
C ILE A 224 12.48 -11.44 1.73
N LYS A 225 13.01 -12.68 1.62
CA LYS A 225 14.30 -13.04 2.25
C LYS A 225 15.43 -12.15 1.78
N ARG A 226 15.55 -11.92 0.47
CA ARG A 226 16.58 -11.03 -0.10
C ARG A 226 16.44 -9.60 0.41
N SER A 227 15.23 -9.05 0.42
CA SER A 227 14.98 -7.71 0.94
C SER A 227 15.27 -7.63 2.44
N TYR A 228 14.96 -8.65 3.22
CA TYR A 228 15.30 -8.72 4.64
C TYR A 228 16.82 -8.76 4.87
N THR A 229 17.58 -9.54 4.08
CA THR A 229 19.04 -9.53 4.14
C THR A 229 19.62 -8.14 3.84
N ILE A 230 19.06 -7.43 2.86
CA ILE A 230 19.49 -6.05 2.60
C ILE A 230 19.13 -5.16 3.79
N PHE A 231 17.91 -5.29 4.34
CA PHE A 231 17.47 -4.53 5.51
C PHE A 231 18.43 -4.72 6.68
N ILE A 232 18.66 -5.92 7.18
CA ILE A 232 19.49 -6.14 8.39
C ILE A 232 20.92 -5.60 8.23
N ASN A 233 21.47 -5.64 7.01
CA ASN A 233 22.84 -5.16 6.72
C ASN A 233 22.93 -3.65 6.45
N LEU A 234 21.82 -2.96 6.22
CA LEU A 234 21.81 -1.55 5.82
C LEU A 234 21.94 -0.59 7.02
N ASP A 235 23.16 -0.18 7.32
CA ASP A 235 23.52 0.75 8.43
C ASP A 235 22.85 0.37 9.77
N PRO A 236 23.14 -0.82 10.33
CA PRO A 236 22.47 -1.35 11.51
C PRO A 236 22.58 -0.41 12.73
N ASP A 237 23.67 0.36 12.81
CA ASP A 237 23.97 1.25 13.92
C ASP A 237 23.53 2.70 13.71
N GLY A 238 22.91 3.02 12.57
CA GLY A 238 22.58 4.40 12.21
C GLY A 238 23.82 5.29 12.18
N SER A 239 24.96 4.75 11.75
CA SER A 239 26.26 5.41 11.73
C SER A 239 26.25 6.68 10.87
N LYS A 240 25.36 6.75 9.88
CA LYS A 240 25.20 7.89 8.98
C LYS A 240 24.33 9.02 9.55
N PHE A 241 23.74 8.86 10.73
CA PHE A 241 23.03 9.94 11.42
C PHE A 241 23.99 10.71 12.33
N PHE A 242 24.20 11.99 12.00
CA PHE A 242 24.99 12.91 12.83
C PHE A 242 24.21 13.42 14.05
N ASP A 243 22.88 13.51 13.95
CA ASP A 243 22.02 13.87 15.08
C ASP A 243 21.83 12.67 16.01
N LYS A 244 22.17 12.86 17.29
CA LYS A 244 22.13 11.80 18.31
C LYS A 244 20.71 11.28 18.54
N THR A 245 19.71 12.16 18.52
CA THR A 245 18.30 11.81 18.75
C THR A 245 17.74 11.00 17.58
N LEU A 246 18.01 11.42 16.34
CA LEU A 246 17.62 10.67 15.13
C LEU A 246 18.29 9.30 15.08
N LYS A 247 19.58 9.23 15.44
CA LYS A 247 20.32 7.97 15.52
C LYS A 247 19.69 7.01 16.53
N GLU A 248 19.35 7.49 17.72
CA GLU A 248 18.73 6.69 18.77
C GLU A 248 17.32 6.23 18.40
N ASN A 249 16.50 7.12 17.84
CA ASN A 249 15.18 6.78 17.31
C ASN A 249 15.26 5.71 16.21
N PHE A 250 16.22 5.84 15.29
CA PHE A 250 16.44 4.87 14.22
C PHE A 250 16.85 3.50 14.78
N ARG A 251 17.76 3.46 15.76
CA ARG A 251 18.17 2.22 16.44
C ARG A 251 17.01 1.55 17.15
N ASN A 252 16.22 2.31 17.91
CA ASN A 252 15.04 1.79 18.62
C ASN A 252 14.02 1.23 17.63
N TYR A 253 13.68 1.98 16.58
CA TYR A 253 12.80 1.51 15.50
C TYR A 253 13.29 0.18 14.89
N ARG A 254 14.59 0.06 14.61
CA ARG A 254 15.17 -1.18 14.09
C ARG A 254 15.14 -2.33 15.07
N LYS A 255 15.40 -2.07 16.35
CA LYS A 255 15.37 -3.07 17.41
C LYS A 255 13.99 -3.70 17.54
N ASP A 256 12.94 -2.92 17.33
CA ASP A 256 11.55 -3.41 17.40
C ASP A 256 11.12 -4.13 16.11
N ILE A 257 11.53 -3.62 14.95
CA ILE A 257 11.06 -4.13 13.66
C ILE A 257 11.81 -5.37 13.17
N SER A 258 13.11 -5.46 13.43
CA SER A 258 13.90 -6.58 12.90
C SER A 258 13.38 -7.94 13.43
N PRO A 259 13.09 -8.10 14.74
CA PRO A 259 12.49 -9.33 15.27
C PRO A 259 11.08 -9.58 14.72
N PHE A 260 10.27 -8.52 14.55
CA PHE A 260 8.93 -8.64 13.97
C PHE A 260 8.97 -9.16 12.52
N LEU A 261 9.90 -8.66 11.71
CA LEU A 261 10.09 -9.13 10.33
C LEU A 261 10.59 -10.58 10.30
N GLU A 262 11.49 -10.94 11.21
CA GLU A 262 12.00 -12.31 11.32
C GLU A 262 10.88 -13.30 11.69
N ASP A 263 10.09 -12.99 12.71
CA ASP A 263 8.91 -13.78 13.09
C ASP A 263 7.91 -13.90 11.93
N THR A 264 7.66 -12.80 11.23
CA THR A 264 6.81 -12.77 10.03
C THR A 264 7.32 -13.72 8.94
N ILE A 265 8.63 -13.70 8.65
CA ILE A 265 9.26 -14.59 7.67
C ILE A 265 9.14 -16.05 8.11
N ASN A 266 9.34 -16.35 9.39
CA ASN A 266 9.20 -17.70 9.93
C ASN A 266 7.76 -18.22 9.85
N LYS A 267 6.76 -17.36 10.10
CA LYS A 267 5.34 -17.70 9.92
C LYS A 267 5.01 -18.01 8.46
N ILE A 268 5.53 -17.23 7.52
CA ILE A 268 5.35 -17.50 6.08
C ILE A 268 6.02 -18.82 5.69
N GLN A 269 7.26 -19.05 6.15
CA GLN A 269 7.98 -20.31 5.91
C GLN A 269 7.14 -21.51 6.34
N LYS A 270 6.63 -21.48 7.59
CA LYS A 270 5.78 -22.54 8.13
C LYS A 270 4.53 -22.77 7.29
N ALA A 271 3.81 -21.70 6.94
CA ALA A 271 2.61 -21.79 6.11
C ALA A 271 2.91 -22.36 4.71
N LEU A 272 4.06 -22.04 4.12
CA LEU A 272 4.51 -22.60 2.85
C LEU A 272 4.92 -24.07 2.96
N ASP A 273 5.50 -24.48 4.09
CA ASP A 273 5.85 -25.88 4.34
C ASP A 273 4.61 -26.77 4.55
N GLU A 274 3.52 -26.22 5.07
CA GLU A 274 2.20 -26.87 5.17
C GLU A 274 1.48 -27.02 3.81
N CYS A 275 1.95 -26.34 2.76
CA CYS A 275 1.43 -26.47 1.40
C CYS A 275 2.04 -27.64 0.60
N LYS A 276 2.93 -28.43 1.20
CA LYS A 276 3.56 -29.62 0.60
C LYS A 276 2.66 -30.84 0.74
#